data_AF-F3G5L8-F1
#
_entry.id   AF-F3G5L8-F1
#
_cell.length_a   1.000
_cell.length_b   1.000
_cell.length_c   1.000
_cell.angle_alpha   90.00
_cell.angle_beta   90.00
_cell.angle_gamma   90.00
#
_symmetry.space_group_name_H-M   'P 1'
#
loop_
_entity.id
_entity.type
_entity.pdbx_description
1 polymer ?
#
loop_
_entity_poly.entity_id
_entity_poly.type
_entity_poly.pdbx_seq_one_letter_code
_entity_poly.pdbx_strand_id
1 'polypeptide(L)'
;MEIDLDVSELVVVDHMVVAFETDDEIGCVLRLHLAFERLVEFYIKHSASPEQIKFIEKTNEFSEKLKRAVLLGIPLNIAEVGKQLGKIRNKVAHEQKPINRHQLENLIVLVDRMLLGSPSYEPLSKRKLQLFSKKTGEVIVLGSHGDVYDFIITAGAAYHGAMMIIIQAVALKKAAKKSYKSQFNGY
;
A
#
# COMPACT_ATOMS: atom_id res chain seq x y z
N MET A 1 25.51 8.34 -7.57
CA MET A 1 24.47 8.10 -8.60
C MET A 1 23.17 8.68 -8.05
N GLU A 2 22.68 9.78 -8.61
CA GLU A 2 21.45 10.42 -8.15
C GLU A 2 20.27 9.91 -8.99
N ILE A 3 19.25 9.40 -8.32
CA ILE A 3 17.99 8.95 -8.93
C ILE A 3 16.95 10.01 -8.61
N ASP A 4 16.51 10.73 -9.64
CA ASP A 4 15.41 11.69 -9.52
C ASP A 4 14.10 10.92 -9.35
N LEU A 5 13.60 10.87 -8.12
CA LEU A 5 12.35 10.22 -7.74
C LEU A 5 11.63 11.11 -6.72
N ASP A 6 10.64 11.85 -7.20
CA ASP A 6 9.74 12.59 -6.33
C ASP A 6 8.79 11.62 -5.60
N VAL A 7 8.96 11.51 -4.27
CA VAL A 7 8.12 10.67 -3.40
C VAL A 7 7.08 11.49 -2.62
N SER A 8 6.98 12.81 -2.84
CA SER A 8 6.06 13.66 -2.08
C SER A 8 4.59 13.25 -2.30
N GLU A 9 4.25 12.75 -3.49
CA GLU A 9 2.90 12.25 -3.80
C GLU A 9 2.49 11.01 -2.98
N LEU A 10 3.47 10.35 -2.36
CA LEU A 10 3.22 9.23 -1.47
C LEU A 10 2.92 9.70 -0.04
N VAL A 11 3.36 10.88 0.39
CA VAL A 11 3.18 11.34 1.77
C VAL A 11 1.70 11.68 2.03
N VAL A 12 0.95 10.72 2.56
CA VAL A 12 -0.50 10.81 2.81
C VAL A 12 -0.83 10.84 4.31
N VAL A 13 -0.02 11.57 5.07
CA VAL A 13 -0.11 11.64 6.54
C VAL A 13 -1.52 12.03 6.99
N ASP A 14 -2.14 13.03 6.36
CA ASP A 14 -3.48 13.50 6.72
C ASP A 14 -4.55 12.41 6.54
N HIS A 15 -4.46 11.62 5.47
CA HIS A 15 -5.40 10.51 5.24
C HIS A 15 -5.26 9.42 6.29
N MET A 16 -4.02 9.15 6.70
CA MET A 16 -3.72 8.16 7.72
C MET A 16 -4.18 8.64 9.10
N VAL A 17 -3.80 9.84 9.52
CA VAL A 17 -4.21 10.42 10.81
C VAL A 17 -5.73 10.46 10.94
N VAL A 18 -6.44 10.97 9.92
CA VAL A 18 -7.91 11.00 9.96
C VAL A 18 -8.52 9.60 9.98
N ALA A 19 -7.91 8.61 9.32
CA ALA A 19 -8.35 7.22 9.41
C ALA A 19 -8.10 6.61 10.81
N PHE A 20 -7.02 6.99 11.48
CA PHE A 20 -6.69 6.54 12.83
C PHE A 20 -7.59 7.18 13.90
N GLU A 21 -8.13 8.37 13.64
CA GLU A 21 -8.88 9.15 14.63
C GLU A 21 -10.41 9.16 14.41
N THR A 22 -10.91 8.53 13.35
CA THR A 22 -12.35 8.46 13.07
C THR A 22 -13.02 7.28 13.79
N ASP A 23 -14.29 7.44 14.22
CA ASP A 23 -15.13 6.29 14.65
C ASP A 23 -15.91 5.69 13.47
N ASP A 24 -15.91 6.37 12.33
CA ASP A 24 -16.53 5.89 11.09
C ASP A 24 -15.63 4.81 10.44
N GLU A 25 -16.05 3.55 10.62
CA GLU A 25 -15.43 2.37 10.04
C GLU A 25 -15.34 2.43 8.50
N ILE A 26 -16.41 2.88 7.83
CA ILE A 26 -16.45 2.99 6.37
C ILE A 26 -15.42 4.01 5.91
N GLY A 27 -15.41 5.19 6.54
CA GLY A 27 -14.44 6.24 6.29
C GLY A 27 -12.99 5.80 6.56
N CYS A 28 -12.75 5.01 7.60
CA CYS A 28 -11.44 4.44 7.90
C CYS A 28 -10.96 3.51 6.77
N VAL A 29 -11.78 2.53 6.38
CA VAL A 29 -11.46 1.57 5.31
C VAL A 29 -11.21 2.27 3.99
N LEU A 30 -12.04 3.26 3.62
CA LEU A 30 -11.87 4.02 2.38
C LEU A 30 -10.56 4.82 2.35
N ARG A 31 -10.21 5.53 3.42
CA ARG A 31 -9.00 6.35 3.47
C ARG A 31 -7.73 5.50 3.37
N LEU A 32 -7.68 4.38 4.09
CA LEU A 32 -6.52 3.47 4.05
C LEU A 32 -6.41 2.73 2.72
N HIS A 33 -7.54 2.35 2.10
CA HIS A 33 -7.54 1.81 0.74
C HIS A 33 -7.02 2.85 -0.28
N LEU A 34 -7.51 4.09 -0.22
CA LEU A 34 -7.08 5.17 -1.13
C LEU A 34 -5.57 5.49 -0.97
N ALA A 35 -5.06 5.44 0.26
CA ALA A 35 -3.63 5.57 0.51
C ALA A 35 -2.83 4.47 -0.21
N PHE A 36 -3.29 3.22 -0.14
CA PHE A 36 -2.66 2.09 -0.86
C PHE A 36 -2.80 2.20 -2.38
N GLU A 37 -3.95 2.66 -2.87
CA GLU A 37 -4.20 2.89 -4.29
C GLU A 37 -3.21 3.90 -4.89
N ARG A 38 -2.87 4.96 -4.17
CA ARG A 38 -1.83 5.91 -4.59
C ARG A 38 -0.45 5.27 -4.76
N LEU A 39 -0.11 4.26 -3.95
CA LEU A 39 1.14 3.51 -4.13
C LEU A 39 1.14 2.74 -5.46
N VAL A 40 0.00 2.15 -5.82
CA VAL A 40 -0.18 1.43 -7.09
C VAL A 40 -0.09 2.40 -8.27
N GLU A 41 -0.73 3.56 -8.18
CA GLU A 41 -0.66 4.60 -9.20
C GLU A 41 0.77 5.14 -9.39
N PHE A 42 1.46 5.41 -8.28
CA PHE A 42 2.86 5.81 -8.27
C PHE A 42 3.73 4.79 -8.99
N TYR A 43 3.54 3.50 -8.68
CA TYR A 43 4.30 2.43 -9.31
C TYR A 43 4.06 2.39 -10.83
N ILE A 44 2.81 2.51 -11.28
CA ILE A 44 2.46 2.52 -12.71
C ILE A 44 3.13 3.69 -13.41
N LYS A 45 2.96 4.91 -12.86
CA LYS A 45 3.51 6.16 -13.40
C LYS A 45 5.02 6.08 -13.60
N HIS A 46 5.74 5.48 -12.66
CA HIS A 46 7.20 5.42 -12.69
C HIS A 46 7.79 4.16 -13.32
N SER A 47 6.99 3.11 -13.52
CA SER A 47 7.45 1.87 -14.15
C SER A 47 7.19 1.81 -15.65
N ALA A 48 6.11 2.43 -16.12
CA ALA A 48 5.76 2.44 -17.54
C ALA A 48 6.75 3.27 -18.37
N SER A 49 7.05 2.83 -19.59
CA SER A 49 7.76 3.64 -20.57
C SER A 49 6.84 4.70 -21.19
N PRO A 50 7.39 5.78 -21.77
CA PRO A 50 6.59 6.76 -22.51
C PRO A 50 5.71 6.15 -23.60
N GLU A 51 6.20 5.09 -24.26
CA GLU A 51 5.48 4.34 -25.29
C GLU A 51 4.33 3.53 -24.68
N GLN A 52 4.57 2.88 -23.55
CA GLN A 52 3.53 2.12 -22.83
C GLN A 52 2.41 3.03 -22.32
N ILE A 53 2.75 4.21 -21.79
CA ILE A 53 1.78 5.18 -21.25
C ILE A 53 0.72 5.57 -22.30
N LYS A 54 1.09 5.64 -23.58
CA LYS A 54 0.15 5.96 -24.68
C LYS A 54 -1.00 4.95 -24.83
N PHE A 55 -0.79 3.72 -24.37
CA PHE A 55 -1.77 2.63 -24.45
C PHE A 55 -2.44 2.33 -23.10
N ILE A 56 -2.03 3.01 -22.02
CA ILE A 56 -2.64 2.84 -20.71
C ILE A 56 -3.75 3.88 -20.56
N GLU A 57 -4.98 3.48 -20.88
CA GLU A 57 -6.17 4.34 -20.68
C GLU A 57 -6.36 4.71 -19.22
N LYS A 58 -6.83 5.90 -18.86
CA LYS A 58 -7.12 6.20 -17.45
C LYS A 58 -8.34 5.39 -16.97
N THR A 59 -8.26 4.83 -15.77
CA THR A 59 -9.38 4.12 -15.12
C THR A 59 -9.49 4.55 -13.67
N ASN A 60 -10.72 4.66 -13.18
CA ASN A 60 -11.01 4.91 -11.76
C ASN A 60 -11.15 3.59 -10.98
N GLU A 61 -11.13 2.44 -11.66
CA GLU A 61 -11.29 1.15 -11.01
C GLU A 61 -9.96 0.64 -10.44
N PHE A 62 -9.89 0.50 -9.12
CA PHE A 62 -8.71 -0.02 -8.44
C PHE A 62 -8.27 -1.41 -8.95
N SER A 63 -9.23 -2.29 -9.27
CA SER A 63 -8.93 -3.63 -9.76
C SER A 63 -8.14 -3.59 -11.08
N GLU A 64 -8.49 -2.68 -11.98
CA GLU A 64 -7.80 -2.46 -13.25
C GLU A 64 -6.43 -1.80 -13.05
N LYS A 65 -6.31 -0.83 -12.14
CA LYS A 65 -5.01 -0.26 -11.75
C LYS A 65 -4.07 -1.37 -11.25
N LEU A 66 -4.56 -2.24 -10.38
CA LEU A 66 -3.76 -3.33 -9.82
C LEU A 66 -3.31 -4.34 -10.89
N LYS A 67 -4.20 -4.73 -11.81
CA LYS A 67 -3.86 -5.60 -12.94
C LYS A 67 -2.73 -5.00 -13.78
N ARG A 68 -2.78 -3.70 -14.06
CA ARG A 68 -1.74 -3.00 -14.81
C ARG A 68 -0.41 -2.95 -14.07
N ALA A 69 -0.44 -2.69 -12.76
CA ALA A 69 0.76 -2.74 -11.94
C ALA A 69 1.41 -4.13 -11.98
N VAL A 70 0.62 -5.20 -11.95
CA VAL A 70 1.10 -6.59 -12.14
C VAL A 70 1.74 -6.77 -13.51
N LEU A 71 1.13 -6.29 -14.59
CA LEU A 71 1.72 -6.35 -15.94
C LEU A 71 3.03 -5.55 -16.04
N LEU A 72 3.16 -4.47 -15.27
CA LEU A 72 4.39 -3.71 -15.14
C LEU A 72 5.38 -4.34 -14.14
N GLY A 73 5.08 -5.52 -13.59
CA GLY A 73 5.95 -6.30 -12.73
C GLY A 73 6.03 -5.82 -11.29
N ILE A 74 4.95 -5.26 -10.73
CA ILE A 74 4.90 -5.01 -9.27
C ILE A 74 5.08 -6.35 -8.54
N PRO A 75 5.78 -6.38 -7.38
CA PRO A 75 5.89 -7.60 -6.59
C PRO A 75 4.52 -8.21 -6.27
N LEU A 76 4.38 -9.53 -6.49
CA LEU A 76 3.09 -10.21 -6.37
C LEU A 76 2.54 -10.19 -4.94
N ASN A 77 3.39 -10.21 -3.92
CA ASN A 77 2.99 -10.07 -2.53
C ASN A 77 2.27 -8.73 -2.26
N ILE A 78 2.73 -7.62 -2.86
CA ILE A 78 2.03 -6.32 -2.80
C ILE A 78 0.69 -6.41 -3.54
N ALA A 79 0.64 -7.08 -4.69
CA ALA A 79 -0.58 -7.23 -5.46
C ALA A 79 -1.64 -8.06 -4.70
N GLU A 80 -1.23 -9.12 -3.99
CA GLU A 80 -2.12 -9.93 -3.15
C GLU A 80 -2.71 -9.09 -2.00
N VAL A 81 -1.88 -8.30 -1.32
CA VAL A 81 -2.32 -7.36 -0.27
C VAL A 81 -3.31 -6.34 -0.83
N GLY A 82 -2.99 -5.71 -1.96
CA GLY A 82 -3.88 -4.77 -2.65
C GLY A 82 -5.22 -5.41 -3.00
N LYS A 83 -5.22 -6.61 -3.57
CA LYS A 83 -6.43 -7.36 -3.91
C LYS A 83 -7.30 -7.62 -2.67
N GLN A 84 -6.68 -7.95 -1.53
CA GLN A 84 -7.40 -8.21 -0.29
C GLN A 84 -7.98 -6.92 0.32
N LEU A 85 -7.22 -5.81 0.31
CA LEU A 85 -7.72 -4.49 0.69
C LEU A 85 -8.93 -4.08 -0.16
N GLY A 86 -8.86 -4.28 -1.48
CA GLY A 86 -9.98 -4.00 -2.38
C GLY A 86 -11.23 -4.83 -2.05
N LYS A 87 -11.07 -6.11 -1.69
CA LYS A 87 -12.19 -6.96 -1.25
C LYS A 87 -12.84 -6.46 0.04
N ILE A 88 -12.05 -6.07 1.04
CA ILE A 88 -12.57 -5.52 2.30
C ILE A 88 -13.30 -4.21 2.01
N ARG A 89 -12.68 -3.29 1.25
CA ARG A 89 -13.30 -2.02 0.85
C ARG A 89 -14.62 -2.24 0.12
N ASN A 90 -14.70 -3.19 -0.81
CA ASN A 90 -15.92 -3.41 -1.57
C ASN A 90 -17.08 -3.87 -0.68
N LYS A 91 -16.82 -4.77 0.28
CA LYS A 91 -17.86 -5.18 1.24
C LYS A 91 -18.30 -4.04 2.16
N VAL A 92 -17.35 -3.30 2.70
CA VAL A 92 -17.64 -2.22 3.65
C VAL A 92 -18.35 -1.06 2.95
N ALA A 93 -17.89 -0.65 1.77
CA ALA A 93 -18.42 0.53 1.08
C ALA A 93 -19.67 0.25 0.22
N HIS A 94 -19.78 -0.92 -0.42
CA HIS A 94 -20.91 -1.22 -1.30
C HIS A 94 -21.99 -2.06 -0.62
N GLU A 95 -21.61 -3.02 0.23
CA GLU A 95 -22.58 -3.86 0.94
C GLU A 95 -22.96 -3.29 2.32
N GLN A 96 -22.29 -2.20 2.76
CA GLN A 96 -22.47 -1.58 4.07
C GLN A 96 -22.37 -2.59 5.23
N LYS A 97 -21.53 -3.61 5.05
CA LYS A 97 -21.27 -4.65 6.04
C LYS A 97 -20.04 -4.28 6.87
N PRO A 98 -20.01 -4.66 8.15
CA PRO A 98 -18.82 -4.48 8.97
C PRO A 98 -17.65 -5.30 8.39
N ILE A 99 -16.42 -4.93 8.79
CA ILE A 99 -15.19 -5.64 8.49
C ILE A 99 -15.38 -7.10 8.88
N ASN A 100 -15.24 -7.97 7.89
CA ASN A 100 -15.35 -9.40 8.10
C ASN A 100 -14.03 -9.93 8.70
N ARG A 101 -14.10 -10.48 9.91
CA ARG A 101 -12.94 -11.03 10.63
C ARG A 101 -12.09 -11.97 9.79
N HIS A 102 -12.69 -12.91 9.08
CA HIS A 102 -11.95 -13.86 8.25
C HIS A 102 -11.19 -13.17 7.09
N GLN A 103 -11.76 -12.12 6.50
CA GLN A 103 -11.04 -11.33 5.48
C GLN A 103 -9.90 -10.51 6.09
N LEU A 104 -10.07 -10.01 7.31
CA LEU A 104 -9.02 -9.30 8.04
C LEU A 104 -7.87 -10.24 8.42
N GLU A 105 -8.15 -11.43 8.91
CA GLU A 105 -7.14 -12.46 9.22
C GLU A 105 -6.33 -12.85 7.97
N ASN A 106 -7.00 -13.01 6.83
CA ASN A 106 -6.32 -13.22 5.55
C ASN A 106 -5.43 -12.03 5.18
N LEU A 107 -5.86 -10.79 5.42
CA LEU A 107 -5.04 -9.62 5.17
C LEU A 107 -3.80 -9.60 6.07
N ILE A 108 -3.96 -9.92 7.37
CA ILE A 108 -2.86 -9.99 8.35
C ILE A 108 -1.78 -10.95 7.86
N VAL A 109 -2.16 -12.17 7.45
CA VAL A 109 -1.22 -13.18 6.94
C VAL A 109 -0.49 -12.70 5.68
N LEU A 110 -1.22 -12.05 4.75
CA LEU A 110 -0.62 -11.51 3.53
C LEU A 110 0.38 -10.39 3.81
N VAL A 111 0.05 -9.50 4.75
CA VAL A 111 0.92 -8.38 5.12
C VAL A 111 2.16 -8.89 5.84
N ASP A 112 2.05 -9.82 6.78
CA ASP A 112 3.23 -10.45 7.40
C ASP A 112 4.13 -11.09 6.34
N ARG A 113 3.55 -11.86 5.41
CA ARG A 113 4.31 -12.47 4.30
C ARG A 113 5.00 -11.43 3.43
N MET A 114 4.32 -10.33 3.11
CA MET A 114 4.89 -9.25 2.32
C MET A 114 6.12 -8.63 3.00
N LEU A 115 6.11 -8.56 4.33
CA LEU A 115 7.13 -7.90 5.13
C LEU A 115 8.30 -8.82 5.54
N LEU A 116 8.18 -10.14 5.44
CA LEU A 116 9.19 -11.12 5.89
C LEU A 116 10.62 -10.86 5.37
N GLY A 117 10.76 -10.28 4.18
CA GLY A 117 12.06 -9.96 3.57
C GLY A 117 12.61 -8.56 3.90
N SER A 118 11.89 -7.78 4.70
CA SER A 118 12.30 -6.42 5.06
C SER A 118 13.35 -6.44 6.18
N PRO A 119 14.44 -5.64 6.08
CA PRO A 119 15.42 -5.49 7.16
C PRO A 119 14.79 -4.99 8.48
N SER A 120 13.67 -4.28 8.38
CA SER A 120 12.90 -3.76 9.52
C SER A 120 11.65 -4.60 9.79
N TYR A 121 11.67 -5.90 9.47
CA TYR A 121 10.54 -6.78 9.72
C TYR A 121 10.23 -6.90 11.22
N GLU A 122 9.03 -6.48 11.55
CA GLU A 122 8.37 -6.79 12.81
C GLU A 122 7.01 -7.44 12.49
N PRO A 123 6.74 -8.66 13.00
CA PRO A 123 5.45 -9.32 12.85
C PRO A 123 4.31 -8.41 13.32
N LEU A 124 3.18 -8.41 12.60
CA LEU A 124 2.01 -7.60 12.96
C LEU A 124 1.55 -7.82 14.39
N SER A 125 1.66 -9.06 14.89
CA SER A 125 1.30 -9.42 16.28
C SER A 125 2.12 -8.71 17.36
N LYS A 126 3.29 -8.16 17.01
CA LYS A 126 4.16 -7.41 17.94
C LYS A 126 4.03 -5.89 17.78
N ARG A 127 3.40 -5.44 16.69
CA ARG A 127 3.25 -4.00 16.41
C ARG A 127 2.31 -3.33 17.40
N LYS A 128 2.68 -2.10 17.73
CA LYS A 128 1.96 -1.24 18.67
C LYS A 128 1.51 0.02 17.94
N LEU A 129 0.25 0.38 18.11
CA LEU A 129 -0.30 1.67 17.71
C LEU A 129 -0.48 2.51 18.98
N GLN A 130 0.05 3.72 18.95
CA GLN A 130 -0.16 4.72 20.00
C GLN A 130 -0.89 5.91 19.38
N LEU A 131 -2.08 6.22 19.90
CA LEU A 131 -2.89 7.33 19.42
C LEU A 131 -2.63 8.57 20.27
N PHE A 132 -2.50 9.73 19.61
CA PHE A 132 -2.18 10.99 20.28
C PHE A 132 -3.41 11.77 20.77
N SER A 133 -4.62 11.46 20.31
CA SER A 133 -5.83 12.24 20.64
C SER A 133 -6.94 11.43 21.29
N LYS A 134 -7.40 10.34 20.68
CA LYS A 134 -8.61 9.59 21.13
C LYS A 134 -8.40 8.66 22.31
N LYS A 135 -7.17 8.18 22.51
CA LYS A 135 -6.78 7.20 23.54
C LYS A 135 -5.35 7.49 24.02
N THR A 136 -5.12 8.75 24.39
CA THR A 136 -3.80 9.26 24.81
C THR A 136 -3.14 8.34 25.83
N GLY A 137 -2.02 7.73 25.44
CA GLY A 137 -1.21 6.87 26.31
C GLY A 137 -1.52 5.37 26.22
N GLU A 138 -2.62 4.96 25.59
CA GLU A 138 -2.94 3.54 25.42
C GLU A 138 -2.11 2.93 24.28
N VAL A 139 -1.56 1.74 24.55
CA VAL A 139 -0.88 0.91 23.57
C VAL A 139 -1.89 -0.06 22.98
N ILE A 140 -2.28 0.17 21.74
CA ILE A 140 -3.19 -0.70 21.00
C ILE A 140 -2.36 -1.75 20.26
N VAL A 141 -2.68 -3.01 20.49
CA VAL A 141 -2.07 -4.16 19.81
C VAL A 141 -3.13 -4.96 19.05
N LEU A 142 -2.69 -5.78 18.11
CA LEU A 142 -3.59 -6.63 17.34
C LEU A 142 -4.42 -7.55 18.27
N GLY A 143 -5.73 -7.61 18.05
CA GLY A 143 -6.72 -8.36 18.82
C GLY A 143 -7.23 -7.66 20.09
N SER A 144 -6.69 -6.50 20.46
CA SER A 144 -7.03 -5.86 21.75
C SER A 144 -8.23 -4.91 21.72
N HIS A 145 -8.61 -4.38 20.57
CA HIS A 145 -9.59 -3.30 20.46
C HIS A 145 -10.64 -3.50 19.35
N GLY A 146 -10.74 -4.70 18.77
CA GLY A 146 -11.73 -5.04 17.75
C GLY A 146 -11.24 -4.86 16.31
N ASP A 147 -12.08 -5.25 15.36
CA ASP A 147 -11.68 -5.44 13.96
C ASP A 147 -11.27 -4.15 13.24
N VAL A 148 -11.83 -2.99 13.63
CA VAL A 148 -11.43 -1.70 13.07
C VAL A 148 -9.98 -1.38 13.40
N TYR A 149 -9.57 -1.53 14.66
CA TYR A 149 -8.20 -1.26 15.09
C TYR A 149 -7.20 -2.27 14.52
N ASP A 150 -7.61 -3.54 14.42
CA ASP A 150 -6.80 -4.58 13.77
C ASP A 150 -6.61 -4.27 12.28
N PHE A 151 -7.67 -3.81 11.59
CA PHE A 151 -7.58 -3.36 10.21
C PHE A 151 -6.65 -2.16 10.06
N ILE A 152 -6.78 -1.17 10.95
CA ILE A 152 -5.96 0.03 11.00
C ILE A 152 -4.46 -0.32 11.14
N ILE A 153 -4.09 -1.16 12.11
CA ILE A 153 -2.72 -1.62 12.31
C ILE A 153 -2.20 -2.33 11.07
N THR A 154 -3.02 -3.24 10.53
CA THR A 154 -2.66 -4.09 9.39
C THR A 154 -2.48 -3.29 8.11
N ALA A 155 -3.43 -2.42 7.78
CA ALA A 155 -3.41 -1.60 6.57
C ALA A 155 -2.34 -0.49 6.64
N GLY A 156 -2.10 0.10 7.82
CA GLY A 156 -1.00 1.04 8.02
C GLY A 156 0.36 0.38 7.81
N ALA A 157 0.57 -0.82 8.37
CA ALA A 157 1.78 -1.61 8.13
C ALA A 157 1.92 -2.03 6.66
N ALA A 158 0.81 -2.40 6.01
CA ALA A 158 0.78 -2.73 4.59
C ALA A 158 1.22 -1.54 3.74
N TYR A 159 0.65 -0.37 3.98
CA TYR A 159 1.00 0.86 3.26
C TYR A 159 2.48 1.20 3.42
N HIS A 160 2.98 1.25 4.67
CA HIS A 160 4.38 1.59 4.93
C HIS A 160 5.35 0.59 4.27
N GLY A 161 5.08 -0.72 4.43
CA GLY A 161 5.90 -1.76 3.81
C GLY A 161 5.90 -1.71 2.29
N ALA A 162 4.71 -1.60 1.68
CA ALA A 162 4.57 -1.52 0.24
C ALA A 162 5.26 -0.26 -0.32
N MET A 163 5.16 0.88 0.37
CA MET A 163 5.85 2.12 -0.02
C MET A 163 7.36 1.90 -0.11
N MET A 164 7.98 1.30 0.91
CA MET A 164 9.43 1.06 0.92
C MET A 164 9.85 0.11 -0.22
N ILE A 165 9.10 -0.97 -0.45
CA ILE A 165 9.39 -1.93 -1.51
C ILE A 165 9.20 -1.30 -2.90
N ILE A 166 8.15 -0.52 -3.10
CA ILE A 166 7.84 0.16 -4.38
C ILE A 166 8.92 1.18 -4.73
N ILE A 167 9.34 2.02 -3.77
CA ILE A 167 10.41 3.00 -3.98
C ILE A 167 11.69 2.29 -4.42
N GLN A 168 12.08 1.21 -3.73
CA GLN A 168 13.25 0.41 -4.10
C GLN A 168 13.12 -0.20 -5.49
N ALA A 169 11.98 -0.81 -5.81
CA ALA A 169 11.73 -1.43 -7.12
C ALA A 169 11.81 -0.40 -8.27
N VAL A 170 11.21 0.78 -8.07
CA VAL A 170 11.25 1.87 -9.05
C VAL A 170 12.67 2.42 -9.21
N ALA A 171 13.39 2.63 -8.11
CA ALA A 171 14.77 3.10 -8.13
C ALA A 171 15.69 2.13 -8.89
N LEU A 172 15.59 0.83 -8.61
CA LEU A 172 16.36 -0.21 -9.32
C LEU A 172 16.05 -0.22 -10.82
N LYS A 173 14.79 -0.11 -11.21
CA LYS A 173 14.40 -0.02 -12.63
C LYS A 173 14.97 1.21 -13.32
N LYS A 174 14.94 2.38 -12.67
CA LYS A 174 15.54 3.61 -13.22
C LYS A 174 17.06 3.48 -13.37
N ALA A 175 17.73 2.91 -12.37
CA ALA A 175 19.18 2.67 -12.41
C ALA A 175 19.56 1.72 -13.57
N ALA A 176 18.84 0.59 -13.72
CA ALA A 176 19.09 -0.37 -14.80
C ALA A 176 18.93 0.25 -16.20
N LYS A 177 17.88 1.07 -16.42
CA LYS A 177 17.67 1.79 -17.68
C LYS A 177 18.82 2.77 -18.00
N LYS A 178 19.36 3.45 -16.98
CA LYS A 178 20.45 4.42 -17.14
C LYS A 178 21.77 3.72 -17.50
N SER A 179 22.10 2.62 -16.81
CA SER A 179 23.28 1.80 -17.11
C SER A 179 23.25 1.23 -18.52
N TYR A 180 22.08 0.76 -18.99
CA TYR A 180 21.92 0.29 -20.36
C TYR A 180 22.19 1.42 -21.37
N LYS A 181 21.56 2.59 -21.22
CA LYS A 181 21.80 3.72 -22.14
C LYS A 181 23.26 4.16 -22.21
N SER A 182 23.99 4.16 -21.09
CA SER A 182 25.42 4.52 -21.09
C SER A 182 26.32 3.51 -21.80
N GLN A 183 25.94 2.23 -21.86
CA GLN A 183 26.72 1.20 -22.54
C GLN A 183 26.56 1.23 -24.08
N PHE A 184 25.44 1.75 -24.58
CA PHE A 184 25.11 1.74 -26.02
C PHE A 184 25.21 3.11 -26.72
N ASN A 185 25.27 4.23 -25.97
CA ASN A 185 25.51 5.57 -26.53
C ASN A 185 27.00 5.97 -26.55
N GLY A 186 27.91 5.01 -26.34
CA GLY A 186 29.37 5.20 -26.39
C GLY A 186 30.00 4.90 -27.75
N TYR A 187 29.20 4.80 -28.82
CA TYR A 187 29.63 4.62 -30.21
C TYR A 187 29.04 5.73 -31.09
#